data_AF-A0A3C0VX13-F1
#
_entry.id   AF-A0A3C0VX13-F1
#
_cell.length_a   1.000
_cell.length_b   1.000
_cell.length_c   1.000
_cell.angle_alpha   90.00
_cell.angle_beta   90.00
_cell.angle_gamma   90.00
#
_symmetry.space_group_name_H-M   'P 1'
#
loop_
_entity.id
_entity.type
_entity.pdbx_description
1 polymer ?
#
loop_
_entity_poly.entity_id
_entity_poly.type
_entity_poly.pdbx_seq_one_letter_code
_entity_poly.pdbx_strand_id
1 'polypeptide(L)'
;DAILPAGVYSHLLSDKHAGVLSSPAFKAGEGQRLYVRVVANGNVMTRYVVQNYTRGGTVYPTTRLRDGKWRWQSWDIGYWSGDDLHLEVTTAGEQAILFSNKANSWFGVTDVLVTGKDQPAPKEEMAEFVQPVFAKDEPPNAKRLAKRYAAAVRQGIRAWRKGAMNDEQAQFLNYFVREGLLSNSPDASPEVAKLVAEYRKLEAEIPQPQRAPGVLEAEAVDRPLFVRGNHKQPAQAVPRRFLEAFNAKPFGAKNSGR
;
A
#
# COMPACT_ATOMS: atom_id res chain seq x y z
N ASP A 1 -14.78 3.88 -9.82
CA ASP A 1 -15.12 3.74 -8.39
C ASP A 1 -15.19 2.27 -8.01
N ALA A 2 -14.63 1.91 -6.86
CA ALA A 2 -14.51 0.54 -6.38
C ALA A 2 -14.88 0.49 -4.90
N ILE A 3 -15.35 -0.67 -4.44
CA ILE A 3 -15.46 -0.97 -3.02
C ILE A 3 -14.09 -1.51 -2.57
N LEU A 4 -13.50 -0.85 -1.59
CA LEU A 4 -12.16 -1.13 -1.11
C LEU A 4 -12.24 -2.04 0.13
N PRO A 5 -11.49 -3.17 0.18
CA PRO A 5 -11.28 -3.90 1.43
C PRO A 5 -10.43 -3.09 2.42
N ALA A 6 -10.16 -3.61 3.61
CA ALA A 6 -9.22 -3.02 4.54
C ALA A 6 -7.83 -2.89 3.91
N GLY A 7 -7.19 -1.75 4.15
CA GLY A 7 -5.89 -1.43 3.59
C GLY A 7 -5.56 0.04 3.75
N VAL A 8 -4.39 0.42 3.25
CA VAL A 8 -3.93 1.81 3.20
C VAL A 8 -4.19 2.37 1.81
N TYR A 9 -4.95 3.45 1.73
CA TYR A 9 -5.34 4.09 0.47
C TYR A 9 -5.06 5.59 0.51
N SER A 10 -4.37 6.09 -0.50
CA SER A 10 -4.06 7.53 -0.59
C SER A 10 -5.20 8.37 -1.19
N HIS A 11 -6.26 7.75 -1.71
CA HIS A 11 -7.25 8.39 -2.59
C HIS A 11 -8.70 8.25 -2.10
N LEU A 12 -8.91 8.09 -0.79
CA LEU A 12 -10.25 7.95 -0.22
C LEU A 12 -11.13 9.18 -0.47
N LEU A 13 -10.53 10.36 -0.62
CA LEU A 13 -11.24 11.63 -0.89
C LEU A 13 -10.92 12.23 -2.26
N SER A 14 -9.69 12.12 -2.74
CA SER A 14 -9.28 12.59 -4.07
C SER A 14 -7.96 11.94 -4.45
N ASP A 15 -7.74 11.72 -5.74
CA ASP A 15 -6.47 11.23 -6.28
C ASP A 15 -5.40 12.32 -6.43
N LYS A 16 -5.72 13.57 -6.08
CA LYS A 16 -4.78 14.69 -6.00
C LYS A 16 -4.00 14.73 -4.69
N HIS A 17 -4.43 13.97 -3.68
CA HIS A 17 -3.78 13.97 -2.38
C HIS A 17 -2.43 13.23 -2.40
N ALA A 18 -1.47 13.79 -1.68
CA ALA A 18 -0.19 13.16 -1.46
C ALA A 18 -0.34 11.89 -0.61
N GLY A 19 0.49 10.88 -0.89
CA GLY A 19 0.49 9.64 -0.16
C GLY A 19 1.89 9.07 -0.03
N VAL A 20 2.27 8.74 1.20
CA VAL A 20 3.48 7.99 1.52
C VAL A 20 3.11 6.89 2.49
N LEU A 21 3.45 5.66 2.13
CA LEU A 21 3.40 4.50 3.01
C LEU A 21 4.82 3.98 3.19
N SER A 22 5.21 3.80 4.44
CA SER A 22 6.47 3.15 4.81
C SER A 22 6.21 2.04 5.82
N SER A 23 6.89 0.90 5.69
CA SER A 23 6.88 -0.13 6.73
C SER A 23 7.87 0.22 7.85
N PRO A 24 7.74 -0.42 9.04
CA PRO A 24 8.87 -0.54 9.95
C PRO A 24 10.08 -1.20 9.26
N ALA A 25 11.26 -1.03 9.86
CA ALA A 25 12.43 -1.76 9.41
C ALA A 25 12.33 -3.25 9.75
N PHE A 26 12.81 -4.11 8.85
CA PHE A 26 12.89 -5.55 9.07
C PHE A 26 14.19 -6.10 8.48
N LYS A 27 14.68 -7.22 9.01
CA LYS A 27 15.90 -7.86 8.50
C LYS A 27 15.59 -8.76 7.32
N ALA A 28 16.36 -8.63 6.24
CA ALA A 28 16.32 -9.60 5.16
C ALA A 28 17.05 -10.89 5.55
N GLY A 29 16.44 -12.02 5.23
CA GLY A 29 17.00 -13.36 5.34
C GLY A 29 17.40 -13.94 3.98
N GLU A 30 18.22 -14.97 3.99
CA GLU A 30 18.65 -15.66 2.78
C GLU A 30 17.45 -16.25 2.00
N GLY A 31 17.48 -16.09 0.68
CA GLY A 31 16.44 -16.62 -0.21
C GLY A 31 15.04 -16.04 0.01
N GLN A 32 14.90 -14.96 0.78
CA GLN A 32 13.62 -14.33 1.02
C GLN A 32 13.14 -13.48 -0.15
N ARG A 33 11.82 -13.38 -0.28
CA ARG A 33 11.15 -12.51 -1.25
C ARG A 33 10.15 -11.61 -0.54
N LEU A 34 10.14 -10.34 -0.92
CA LEU A 34 9.13 -9.37 -0.48
C LEU A 34 8.00 -9.33 -1.50
N TYR A 35 6.76 -9.38 -1.03
CA TYR A 35 5.54 -9.25 -1.82
C TYR A 35 4.68 -8.11 -1.27
N VAL A 36 4.12 -7.31 -2.17
CA VAL A 36 3.22 -6.20 -1.84
C VAL A 36 2.00 -6.30 -2.74
N ARG A 37 0.82 -6.41 -2.14
CA ARG A 37 -0.45 -6.36 -2.86
C ARG A 37 -0.85 -4.91 -3.06
N VAL A 38 -0.78 -4.44 -4.29
CA VAL A 38 -0.90 -3.01 -4.60
C VAL A 38 -1.77 -2.79 -5.82
N VAL A 39 -2.57 -1.72 -5.77
CA VAL A 39 -3.23 -1.09 -6.91
C VAL A 39 -2.74 0.36 -6.96
N ALA A 40 -2.37 0.84 -8.14
CA ALA A 40 -1.91 2.22 -8.25
C ALA A 40 -2.00 2.78 -9.66
N ASN A 41 -2.14 4.10 -9.75
CA ASN A 41 -2.15 4.85 -10.99
C ASN A 41 -1.36 6.17 -10.85
N GLY A 42 -0.95 6.75 -11.98
CA GLY A 42 -0.33 8.07 -11.99
C GLY A 42 1.13 8.06 -11.53
N ASN A 43 1.93 7.08 -11.95
CA ASN A 43 3.36 6.99 -11.66
C ASN A 43 3.72 6.79 -10.17
N VAL A 44 2.90 6.09 -9.39
CA VAL A 44 3.30 5.64 -8.05
C VAL A 44 4.57 4.81 -8.13
N MET A 45 5.47 5.01 -7.16
CA MET A 45 6.66 4.18 -6.99
C MET A 45 6.46 3.26 -5.80
N THR A 46 6.82 2.00 -5.98
CA THR A 46 7.01 1.05 -4.88
C THR A 46 8.41 0.44 -4.95
N ARG A 47 9.05 0.29 -3.80
CA ARG A 47 10.43 -0.20 -3.66
C ARG A 47 10.67 -0.71 -2.25
N TYR A 48 11.61 -1.63 -2.09
CA TYR A 48 12.28 -1.77 -0.80
C TYR A 48 13.47 -0.81 -0.73
N VAL A 49 13.83 -0.42 0.48
CA VAL A 49 14.94 0.50 0.76
C VAL A 49 15.85 -0.17 1.77
N VAL A 50 17.13 -0.29 1.40
CA VAL A 50 18.16 -0.89 2.26
C VAL A 50 18.81 0.22 3.05
N GLN A 51 18.76 0.15 4.38
CA GLN A 51 19.41 1.11 5.28
C GLN A 51 19.15 2.60 4.93
N ASN A 52 17.94 2.96 4.48
CA ASN A 52 17.56 4.32 4.02
C ASN A 52 18.35 4.86 2.82
N TYR A 53 18.99 4.00 2.02
CA TYR A 53 19.79 4.46 0.90
C TYR A 53 18.92 4.95 -0.27
N THR A 54 19.05 6.23 -0.62
CA THR A 54 18.24 6.92 -1.64
C THR A 54 18.85 6.76 -3.03
N ARG A 55 18.89 5.53 -3.55
CA ARG A 55 19.26 5.25 -4.94
C ARG A 55 18.26 4.32 -5.64
N GLY A 56 18.19 4.48 -6.96
CA GLY A 56 17.56 3.52 -7.87
C GLY A 56 18.62 2.89 -8.77
N GLY A 57 18.34 1.69 -9.29
CA GLY A 57 19.19 0.99 -10.25
C GLY A 57 18.99 -0.52 -10.18
N THR A 58 19.83 -1.29 -10.87
CA THR A 58 19.71 -2.76 -10.92
C THR A 58 19.78 -3.40 -9.52
N VAL A 59 20.62 -2.85 -8.65
CA VAL A 59 20.82 -3.34 -7.27
C VAL A 59 19.78 -2.75 -6.29
N TYR A 60 19.18 -1.61 -6.64
CA TYR A 60 18.14 -0.92 -5.86
C TYR A 60 16.89 -0.76 -6.73
N PRO A 61 16.16 -1.87 -6.99
CA PRO A 61 15.07 -1.87 -7.94
C PRO A 61 13.94 -0.96 -7.46
N THR A 62 13.34 -0.26 -8.41
CA THR A 62 12.09 0.49 -8.21
C THR A 62 11.06 0.02 -9.21
N THR A 63 9.79 0.04 -8.82
CA THR A 63 8.68 -0.31 -9.71
C THR A 63 7.73 0.86 -9.81
N ARG A 64 7.42 1.27 -11.04
CA ARG A 64 6.41 2.30 -11.32
C ARG A 64 5.09 1.68 -11.72
N LEU A 65 4.01 2.10 -11.07
CA LEU A 65 2.66 1.59 -11.26
C LEU A 65 1.77 2.67 -11.88
N ARG A 66 0.98 2.30 -12.89
CA ARG A 66 0.28 3.24 -13.79
C ARG A 66 -1.03 2.71 -14.38
N ASP A 67 -1.44 1.50 -14.04
CA ASP A 67 -2.52 0.79 -14.74
C ASP A 67 -3.82 0.72 -13.93
N GLY A 68 -3.79 1.12 -12.65
CA GLY A 68 -4.96 1.06 -11.77
C GLY A 68 -5.45 -0.37 -11.52
N LYS A 69 -4.58 -1.38 -11.68
CA LYS A 69 -4.92 -2.79 -11.49
C LYS A 69 -4.26 -3.35 -10.23
N TRP A 70 -5.02 -4.16 -9.49
CA TRP A 70 -4.48 -4.96 -8.40
C TRP A 70 -3.46 -5.96 -8.94
N ARG A 71 -2.33 -6.07 -8.25
CA ARG A 71 -1.29 -7.06 -8.52
C ARG A 71 -0.44 -7.34 -7.28
N TRP A 72 0.21 -8.50 -7.26
CA TRP A 72 1.37 -8.72 -6.42
C TRP A 72 2.61 -8.13 -7.09
N GLN A 73 3.19 -7.10 -6.50
CA GLN A 73 4.54 -6.65 -6.82
C GLN A 73 5.51 -7.40 -5.92
N SER A 74 6.62 -7.90 -6.47
CA SER A 74 7.60 -8.64 -5.67
C SER A 74 9.04 -8.37 -6.04
N TRP A 75 9.93 -8.62 -5.09
CA TRP A 75 11.37 -8.57 -5.29
C TRP A 75 12.07 -9.68 -4.50
N ASP A 76 13.19 -10.14 -5.04
CA ASP A 76 14.16 -10.91 -4.26
C ASP A 76 14.91 -9.95 -3.33
N ILE A 77 14.89 -10.25 -2.03
CA ILE A 77 15.60 -9.49 -0.99
C ILE A 77 16.73 -10.30 -0.37
N GLY A 78 16.92 -11.56 -0.78
CA GLY A 78 17.94 -12.46 -0.25
C GLY A 78 19.37 -11.97 -0.49
N TYR A 79 19.59 -11.20 -1.57
CA TYR A 79 20.87 -10.51 -1.81
C TYR A 79 21.30 -9.62 -0.63
N TRP A 80 20.33 -9.05 0.08
CA TRP A 80 20.54 -8.16 1.22
C TRP A 80 20.48 -8.89 2.57
N SER A 81 20.70 -10.21 2.59
CA SER A 81 20.62 -10.98 3.85
C SER A 81 21.51 -10.39 4.95
N GLY A 82 20.92 -10.18 6.13
CA GLY A 82 21.54 -9.55 7.30
C GLY A 82 21.35 -8.03 7.37
N ASP A 83 21.00 -7.37 6.28
CA ASP A 83 20.74 -5.93 6.24
C ASP A 83 19.30 -5.60 6.67
N ASP A 84 19.10 -4.37 7.17
CA ASP A 84 17.77 -3.83 7.46
C ASP A 84 17.16 -3.18 6.21
N LEU A 85 15.91 -3.54 5.94
CA LEU A 85 15.11 -3.04 4.84
C LEU A 85 13.81 -2.43 5.35
N HIS A 86 13.22 -1.52 4.58
CA HIS A 86 11.82 -1.14 4.71
C HIS A 86 11.15 -1.03 3.34
N LEU A 87 9.84 -1.16 3.29
CA LEU A 87 9.03 -0.92 2.09
C LEU A 87 8.66 0.56 2.00
N GLU A 88 8.71 1.14 0.80
CA GLU A 88 8.12 2.43 0.48
C GLU A 88 7.11 2.30 -0.67
N VAL A 89 5.96 2.97 -0.53
CA VAL A 89 4.99 3.23 -1.60
C VAL A 89 4.65 4.71 -1.57
N THR A 90 4.94 5.42 -2.66
CA THR A 90 4.83 6.88 -2.72
C THR A 90 4.10 7.32 -3.97
N THR A 91 3.18 8.29 -3.83
CA THR A 91 2.62 9.01 -4.98
C THR A 91 3.72 9.79 -5.70
N ALA A 92 3.48 10.12 -6.96
CA ALA A 92 4.53 10.59 -7.88
C ALA A 92 5.34 11.79 -7.36
N GLY A 93 4.65 12.73 -6.72
CA GLY A 93 5.25 13.93 -6.16
C GLY A 93 6.08 13.70 -4.89
N GLU A 94 5.86 12.58 -4.19
CA GLU A 94 6.47 12.32 -2.86
C GLU A 94 7.66 11.35 -2.95
N GLN A 95 8.19 11.14 -4.16
CA GLN A 95 9.29 10.22 -4.40
C GLN A 95 10.63 10.85 -3.98
N ALA A 96 11.32 10.22 -3.03
CA ALA A 96 12.65 10.64 -2.57
C ALA A 96 13.74 10.53 -3.67
N ILE A 97 13.50 9.71 -4.69
CA ILE A 97 14.39 9.51 -5.84
C ILE A 97 13.58 9.47 -7.13
N LEU A 98 14.21 9.83 -8.25
CA LEU A 98 13.59 9.74 -9.57
C LEU A 98 12.21 10.46 -9.61
N PHE A 99 12.13 11.65 -9.02
CA PHE A 99 10.90 12.42 -8.88
C PHE A 99 10.04 12.45 -10.16
N SER A 100 8.71 12.43 -9.98
CA SER A 100 7.75 12.47 -11.08
C SER A 100 6.66 13.49 -10.78
N ASN A 101 6.53 14.52 -11.62
CA ASN A 101 5.47 15.51 -11.43
C ASN A 101 4.13 15.05 -12.04
N LYS A 102 3.44 14.09 -11.41
CA LYS A 102 2.07 13.69 -11.78
C LYS A 102 1.12 14.09 -10.66
N ALA A 103 0.18 14.97 -10.99
CA ALA A 103 -0.76 15.56 -10.03
C ALA A 103 -1.78 14.53 -9.50
N ASN A 104 -2.37 13.74 -10.40
CA ASN A 104 -3.30 12.66 -10.07
C ASN A 104 -2.50 11.36 -9.95
N SER A 105 -2.13 11.01 -8.73
CA SER A 105 -1.28 9.86 -8.42
C SER A 105 -1.74 9.22 -7.13
N TRP A 106 -2.07 7.94 -7.18
CA TRP A 106 -2.70 7.28 -6.05
C TRP A 106 -2.37 5.80 -5.96
N PHE A 107 -2.42 5.28 -4.73
CA PHE A 107 -2.28 3.86 -4.46
C PHE A 107 -3.28 3.34 -3.43
N GLY A 108 -3.42 2.01 -3.43
CA GLY A 108 -3.98 1.20 -2.37
C GLY A 108 -3.05 0.01 -2.10
N VAL A 109 -2.84 -0.32 -0.82
CA VAL A 109 -2.06 -1.48 -0.37
C VAL A 109 -2.86 -2.25 0.67
N THR A 110 -3.06 -3.54 0.44
CA THR A 110 -3.81 -4.42 1.38
C THR A 110 -2.87 -5.33 2.15
N ASP A 111 -1.82 -5.84 1.51
CA ASP A 111 -0.98 -6.88 2.08
C ASP A 111 0.50 -6.62 1.80
N VAL A 112 1.32 -6.95 2.79
CA VAL A 112 2.78 -6.98 2.69
C VAL A 112 3.25 -8.29 3.33
N LEU A 113 3.98 -9.10 2.57
CA LEU A 113 4.42 -10.43 2.98
C LEU A 113 5.90 -10.61 2.67
N VAL A 114 6.62 -11.25 3.59
CA VAL A 114 7.97 -11.77 3.33
C VAL A 114 7.89 -13.28 3.38
N THR A 115 8.27 -13.93 2.27
CA THR A 115 8.26 -15.39 2.19
C THR A 115 9.68 -15.94 2.17
N GLY A 116 9.85 -17.16 2.66
CA GLY A 116 11.10 -17.92 2.53
C GLY A 116 11.31 -18.49 1.12
N LYS A 117 12.50 -19.06 0.88
CA LYS A 117 12.93 -19.62 -0.42
C LYS A 117 11.96 -20.65 -1.00
N ASP A 118 11.46 -21.55 -0.16
CA ASP A 118 10.63 -22.68 -0.59
C ASP A 118 9.13 -22.45 -0.38
N GLN A 119 8.75 -21.24 0.02
CA GLN A 119 7.35 -20.88 0.17
C GLN A 119 6.77 -20.41 -1.18
N PRO A 120 5.55 -20.84 -1.53
CA PRO A 120 4.93 -20.45 -2.79
C PRO A 120 4.64 -18.94 -2.82
N ALA A 121 4.67 -18.36 -4.01
CA ALA A 121 4.20 -17.00 -4.22
C ALA A 121 2.72 -16.89 -3.79
N PRO A 122 2.31 -15.77 -3.18
CA PRO A 122 0.90 -15.52 -2.89
C PRO A 122 0.06 -15.64 -4.16
N LYS A 123 -1.12 -16.27 -4.04
CA LYS A 123 -2.05 -16.40 -5.16
C LYS A 123 -2.66 -15.04 -5.51
N GLU A 124 -2.92 -14.85 -6.80
CA GLU A 124 -3.53 -13.62 -7.33
C GLU A 124 -5.03 -13.54 -7.01
N GLU A 125 -5.69 -14.71 -7.01
CA GLU A 125 -7.09 -14.88 -6.64
C GLU A 125 -7.18 -15.19 -5.15
N MET A 126 -7.77 -14.28 -4.38
CA MET A 126 -8.20 -14.61 -3.03
C MET A 126 -9.40 -15.55 -3.16
N ALA A 127 -9.28 -16.81 -2.74
CA ALA A 127 -10.43 -17.74 -2.72
C ALA A 127 -11.61 -17.22 -1.85
N GLU A 128 -11.39 -16.14 -1.11
CA GLU A 128 -12.30 -15.50 -0.17
C GLU A 128 -13.46 -14.74 -0.83
N PHE A 129 -13.35 -14.32 -2.11
CA PHE A 129 -14.45 -13.58 -2.75
C PHE A 129 -15.73 -14.42 -2.90
N VAL A 130 -15.66 -15.75 -2.89
CA VAL A 130 -16.83 -16.64 -2.98
C VAL A 130 -17.21 -17.30 -1.65
N GLN A 131 -16.49 -17.04 -0.55
CA GLN A 131 -16.81 -17.58 0.78
C GLN A 131 -18.28 -17.34 1.18
N PRO A 132 -18.88 -16.15 0.94
CA PRO A 132 -20.30 -15.93 1.23
C PRO A 132 -21.27 -16.88 0.51
N VAL A 133 -20.85 -17.50 -0.60
CA VAL A 133 -21.64 -18.44 -1.41
C VAL A 133 -21.41 -19.90 -1.02
N PHE A 134 -20.19 -20.24 -0.56
CA PHE A 134 -19.75 -21.61 -0.25
C PHE A 134 -19.71 -21.96 1.25
N ALA A 135 -20.07 -21.06 2.17
CA ALA A 135 -20.14 -21.35 3.61
C ALA A 135 -21.20 -22.42 4.01
N LYS A 136 -21.83 -23.12 3.06
CA LYS A 136 -22.87 -24.15 3.24
C LYS A 136 -22.69 -25.27 2.19
N ASP A 137 -23.36 -26.40 2.40
CA ASP A 137 -23.43 -27.55 1.46
C ASP A 137 -23.55 -27.13 0.00
N GLU A 138 -23.00 -27.91 -0.93
CA GLU A 138 -23.02 -27.60 -2.36
C GLU A 138 -24.47 -27.37 -2.88
N PRO A 139 -24.76 -26.28 -3.61
CA PRO A 139 -26.10 -26.02 -4.10
C PRO A 139 -26.48 -27.02 -5.21
N PRO A 140 -27.64 -27.69 -5.12
CA PRO A 140 -27.98 -28.82 -6.00
C PRO A 140 -28.31 -28.40 -7.46
N ASN A 141 -28.41 -27.10 -7.75
CA ASN A 141 -28.66 -26.58 -9.09
C ASN A 141 -28.35 -25.07 -9.19
N ALA A 142 -28.24 -24.59 -10.43
CA ALA A 142 -27.98 -23.18 -10.76
C ALA A 142 -29.00 -22.21 -10.13
N LYS A 143 -30.28 -22.56 -10.02
CA LYS A 143 -31.31 -21.70 -9.42
C LYS A 143 -31.07 -21.48 -7.92
N ARG A 144 -30.64 -22.53 -7.21
CA ARG A 144 -30.26 -22.43 -5.79
C ARG A 144 -28.97 -21.65 -5.62
N LEU A 145 -27.99 -21.83 -6.51
CA LEU A 145 -26.76 -21.05 -6.54
C LEU A 145 -27.04 -19.56 -6.74
N ALA A 146 -27.86 -19.19 -7.73
CA ALA A 146 -28.25 -17.80 -7.99
C ALA A 146 -28.92 -17.14 -6.76
N LYS A 147 -29.80 -17.88 -6.06
CA LYS A 147 -30.39 -17.39 -4.80
C LYS A 147 -29.35 -17.12 -3.71
N ARG A 148 -28.27 -17.91 -3.63
CA ARG A 148 -27.18 -17.70 -2.67
C ARG A 148 -26.38 -16.44 -2.99
N TYR A 149 -25.98 -16.26 -4.25
CA TYR A 149 -25.36 -15.01 -4.69
C TYR A 149 -26.21 -13.79 -4.32
N ALA A 150 -27.51 -13.82 -4.65
CA ALA A 150 -28.42 -12.73 -4.32
C ALA A 150 -28.58 -12.50 -2.81
N ALA A 151 -28.49 -13.55 -1.99
CA ALA A 151 -28.52 -13.42 -0.53
C ALA A 151 -27.23 -12.78 0.01
N ALA A 152 -26.06 -13.24 -0.45
CA ALA A 152 -24.76 -12.73 -0.08
C ALA A 152 -24.59 -11.24 -0.47
N VAL A 153 -25.02 -10.85 -1.69
CA VAL A 153 -24.98 -9.45 -2.14
C VAL A 153 -25.84 -8.57 -1.23
N ARG A 154 -27.08 -8.98 -0.93
CA ARG A 154 -27.96 -8.24 -0.01
C ARG A 154 -27.38 -8.13 1.40
N GLN A 155 -26.73 -9.19 1.88
CA GLN A 155 -26.06 -9.17 3.18
C GLN A 155 -24.90 -8.17 3.19
N GLY A 156 -24.04 -8.19 2.17
CA GLY A 156 -22.95 -7.22 2.01
C GLY A 156 -23.47 -5.79 1.99
N ILE A 157 -24.52 -5.50 1.19
CA ILE A 157 -25.10 -4.14 1.11
C ILE A 157 -25.62 -3.67 2.48
N ARG A 158 -26.27 -4.56 3.24
CA ARG A 158 -26.74 -4.24 4.59
C ARG A 158 -25.59 -4.02 5.57
N ALA A 159 -24.51 -4.78 5.47
CA ALA A 159 -23.34 -4.63 6.30
C ALA A 159 -22.62 -3.31 5.99
N TRP A 160 -22.46 -2.98 4.70
CA TRP A 160 -21.91 -1.70 4.24
C TRP A 160 -22.72 -0.52 4.78
N ARG A 161 -24.06 -0.55 4.63
CA ARG A 161 -24.95 0.50 5.16
C ARG A 161 -24.83 0.70 6.68
N LYS A 162 -24.44 -0.34 7.41
CA LYS A 162 -24.27 -0.31 8.87
C LYS A 162 -22.83 0.02 9.31
N GLY A 163 -21.89 0.20 8.36
CA GLY A 163 -20.47 0.36 8.67
C GLY A 163 -19.82 -0.88 9.28
N ALA A 164 -20.37 -2.08 9.01
CA ALA A 164 -19.94 -3.35 9.60
C ALA A 164 -19.54 -4.39 8.54
N MET A 165 -19.15 -3.92 7.35
CA MET A 165 -18.70 -4.78 6.25
C MET A 165 -17.29 -5.31 6.52
N ASN A 166 -17.08 -6.61 6.30
CA ASN A 166 -15.75 -7.23 6.35
C ASN A 166 -15.10 -7.28 4.96
N ASP A 167 -13.84 -7.71 4.89
CA ASP A 167 -13.05 -7.71 3.66
C ASP A 167 -13.61 -8.66 2.59
N GLU A 168 -14.12 -9.82 2.99
CA GLU A 168 -14.70 -10.78 2.06
C GLU A 168 -15.98 -10.21 1.42
N GLN A 169 -16.83 -9.54 2.20
CA GLN A 169 -18.01 -8.85 1.67
C GLN A 169 -17.62 -7.65 0.78
N ALA A 170 -16.58 -6.90 1.15
CA ALA A 170 -16.09 -5.77 0.36
C ALA A 170 -15.60 -6.24 -1.00
N GLN A 171 -14.74 -7.26 -1.05
CA GLN A 171 -14.24 -7.85 -2.28
C GLN A 171 -15.37 -8.47 -3.13
N PHE A 172 -16.29 -9.19 -2.48
CA PHE A 172 -17.43 -9.78 -3.16
C PHE A 172 -18.31 -8.71 -3.80
N LEU A 173 -18.71 -7.66 -3.07
CA LEU A 173 -19.51 -6.58 -3.65
C LEU A 173 -18.75 -5.80 -4.73
N ASN A 174 -17.45 -5.57 -4.53
CA ASN A 174 -16.61 -4.88 -5.51
C ASN A 174 -16.61 -5.61 -6.85
N TYR A 175 -16.61 -6.94 -6.85
CA TYR A 175 -16.75 -7.73 -8.08
C TYR A 175 -18.03 -7.36 -8.85
N PHE A 176 -19.19 -7.31 -8.18
CA PHE A 176 -20.45 -6.94 -8.83
C PHE A 176 -20.44 -5.51 -9.37
N VAL A 177 -19.79 -4.57 -8.70
CA VAL A 177 -19.64 -3.19 -9.18
C VAL A 177 -18.73 -3.16 -10.43
N ARG A 178 -17.59 -3.86 -10.39
CA ARG A 178 -16.62 -3.88 -11.48
C ARG A 178 -17.14 -4.55 -12.75
N GLU A 179 -17.94 -5.60 -12.59
CA GLU A 179 -18.59 -6.30 -13.71
C GLU A 179 -19.89 -5.62 -14.16
N GLY A 180 -20.26 -4.46 -13.59
CA GLY A 180 -21.47 -3.73 -13.96
C GLY A 180 -22.79 -4.40 -13.57
N LEU A 181 -22.72 -5.40 -12.68
CA LEU A 181 -23.89 -6.13 -12.17
C LEU A 181 -24.65 -5.34 -11.09
N LEU A 182 -23.97 -4.41 -10.42
CA LEU A 182 -24.58 -3.40 -9.56
C LEU A 182 -24.38 -2.02 -10.19
N SER A 183 -25.48 -1.25 -10.29
CA SER A 183 -25.41 0.12 -10.76
C SER A 183 -24.65 0.99 -9.77
N ASN A 184 -23.67 1.73 -10.29
CA ASN A 184 -22.91 2.74 -9.56
C ASN A 184 -22.76 3.98 -10.47
N SER A 185 -23.89 4.61 -10.80
CA SER A 185 -23.96 5.79 -11.65
C SER A 185 -24.45 6.99 -10.86
N PRO A 186 -23.89 8.21 -11.07
CA PRO A 186 -24.45 9.43 -10.52
C PRO A 186 -25.89 9.68 -10.98
N ASP A 187 -26.29 9.13 -12.12
CA ASP A 187 -27.63 9.28 -12.70
C ASP A 187 -28.70 8.40 -12.04
N ALA A 188 -28.34 7.69 -10.96
CA ALA A 188 -29.28 6.87 -10.20
C ALA A 188 -30.46 7.68 -9.60
N SER A 189 -30.23 8.96 -9.29
CA SER A 189 -31.27 9.92 -8.88
C SER A 189 -30.78 11.37 -9.03
N PRO A 190 -31.69 12.36 -9.17
CA PRO A 190 -31.31 13.78 -9.21
C PRO A 190 -30.52 14.24 -7.98
N GLU A 191 -30.83 13.71 -6.80
CA GLU A 191 -30.15 14.06 -5.55
C GLU A 191 -28.69 13.57 -5.55
N VAL A 192 -28.45 12.33 -5.99
CA VAL A 192 -27.10 11.78 -6.12
C VAL A 192 -26.29 12.56 -7.16
N ALA A 193 -26.90 12.87 -8.31
CA ALA A 193 -26.24 13.66 -9.36
C ALA A 193 -25.80 15.03 -8.83
N LYS A 194 -26.65 15.71 -8.05
CA LYS A 194 -26.31 16.99 -7.41
C LYS A 194 -25.13 16.87 -6.44
N LEU A 195 -25.11 15.85 -5.58
CA LEU A 195 -24.03 15.62 -4.62
C LEU A 195 -22.70 15.29 -5.31
N VAL A 196 -22.73 14.47 -6.37
CA VAL A 196 -21.52 14.15 -7.15
C VAL A 196 -20.99 15.40 -7.87
N ALA A 197 -21.87 16.24 -8.43
CA ALA A 197 -21.47 17.49 -9.07
C ALA A 197 -20.81 18.46 -8.07
N GLU A 198 -21.37 18.59 -6.87
CA GLU A 198 -20.79 19.39 -5.79
C GLU A 198 -19.42 18.85 -5.36
N TYR A 199 -19.30 17.53 -5.16
CA TYR A 199 -18.02 16.89 -4.87
C TYR A 199 -16.97 17.18 -5.95
N ARG A 200 -17.31 17.04 -7.25
CA ARG A 200 -16.37 17.30 -8.35
C ARG A 200 -15.95 18.76 -8.44
N LYS A 201 -16.85 19.70 -8.12
CA LYS A 201 -16.52 21.12 -8.01
C LYS A 201 -15.48 21.33 -6.89
N LEU A 202 -15.73 20.81 -5.69
CA LEU A 202 -14.82 20.94 -4.55
C LEU A 202 -13.46 20.27 -4.82
N GLU A 203 -13.46 19.08 -5.43
CA GLU A 203 -12.24 18.38 -5.82
C GLU A 203 -11.41 19.17 -6.84
N ALA A 204 -12.06 19.88 -7.78
CA ALA A 204 -11.38 20.71 -8.76
C ALA A 204 -10.59 21.86 -8.12
N GLU A 205 -11.08 22.39 -6.99
CA GLU A 205 -10.47 23.49 -6.24
C GLU A 205 -9.22 23.07 -5.43
N ILE A 206 -8.95 21.77 -5.28
CA ILE A 206 -7.73 21.27 -4.61
C ILE A 206 -6.48 21.72 -5.38
N PRO A 207 -5.60 22.55 -4.79
CA PRO A 207 -4.41 23.07 -5.45
C PRO A 207 -3.31 22.00 -5.54
N GLN A 208 -2.42 22.13 -6.52
CA GLN A 208 -1.21 21.31 -6.56
C GLN A 208 -0.24 21.76 -5.47
N PRO A 209 0.27 20.85 -4.62
CA PRO A 209 1.25 21.20 -3.60
C PRO A 209 2.58 21.69 -4.20
N GLN A 210 3.12 22.78 -3.66
CA GLN A 210 4.51 23.16 -3.85
C GLN A 210 5.39 22.29 -2.95
N ARG A 211 6.46 21.71 -3.51
CA ARG A 211 7.30 20.73 -2.81
C ARG A 211 8.69 21.25 -2.56
N ALA A 212 9.23 20.94 -1.40
CA ALA A 212 10.62 21.15 -1.04
C ALA A 212 11.21 19.85 -0.48
N PRO A 213 12.51 19.59 -0.66
CA PRO A 213 13.17 18.46 -0.01
C PRO A 213 13.02 18.55 1.51
N GLY A 214 12.67 17.43 2.13
CA GLY A 214 12.48 17.33 3.57
C GLY A 214 12.78 15.91 4.04
N VAL A 215 12.64 15.69 5.34
CA VAL A 215 12.85 14.39 5.95
C VAL A 215 11.55 13.88 6.54
N LEU A 216 11.26 12.60 6.31
CA LEU A 216 10.17 11.91 6.98
C LEU A 216 10.68 11.34 8.29
N GLU A 217 9.88 11.53 9.33
CA GLU A 217 10.11 10.89 10.61
C GLU A 217 10.09 9.37 10.43
N ALA A 218 11.06 8.71 11.07
CA ALA A 218 11.28 7.27 10.95
C ALA A 218 11.45 6.65 12.33
N GLU A 219 11.68 5.34 12.36
CA GLU A 219 11.93 4.64 13.62
C GLU A 219 13.21 5.16 14.31
N ALA A 220 13.12 5.36 15.62
CA ALA A 220 14.18 5.89 16.46
C ALA A 220 15.18 4.80 16.87
N VAL A 221 16.06 4.40 15.94
CA VAL A 221 17.01 3.29 16.12
C VAL A 221 18.46 3.76 16.12
N ASP A 222 19.24 3.33 17.11
CA ASP A 222 20.70 3.49 17.15
C ASP A 222 21.35 2.66 16.03
N ARG A 223 22.40 3.19 15.39
CA ARG A 223 23.02 2.54 14.23
C ARG A 223 24.41 2.01 14.56
N PRO A 224 24.80 0.82 14.09
CA PRO A 224 26.15 0.32 14.33
C PRO A 224 27.17 1.13 13.52
N LEU A 225 28.37 1.25 14.08
CA LEU A 225 29.56 1.58 13.29
C LEU A 225 29.89 0.38 12.40
N PHE A 226 30.22 0.62 11.14
CA PHE A 226 30.66 -0.43 10.22
C PHE A 226 32.18 -0.39 10.05
N VAL A 227 32.85 -1.51 10.30
CA VAL A 227 34.32 -1.61 10.22
C VAL A 227 34.75 -1.31 8.79
N ARG A 228 35.52 -0.22 8.61
CA ARG A 228 35.99 0.28 7.30
C ARG A 228 34.84 0.50 6.29
N GLY A 229 33.63 0.78 6.77
CA GLY A 229 32.44 0.96 5.92
C GLY A 229 31.85 -0.33 5.35
N ASN A 230 32.32 -1.50 5.78
CA ASN A 230 31.75 -2.78 5.34
C ASN A 230 30.42 -3.05 6.05
N HIS A 231 29.30 -2.97 5.32
CA HIS A 231 27.96 -3.18 5.86
C HIS A 231 27.73 -4.59 6.45
N LYS A 232 28.58 -5.57 6.11
CA LYS A 232 28.55 -6.92 6.69
C LYS A 232 29.35 -7.06 7.99
N GLN A 233 30.02 -6.01 8.46
CA GLN A 233 30.81 -6.00 9.68
C GLN A 233 30.33 -4.91 10.65
N PRO A 234 29.14 -5.07 11.25
CA PRO A 234 28.68 -4.18 12.31
C PRO A 234 29.59 -4.33 13.54
N ALA A 235 29.90 -3.20 14.17
CA ALA A 235 30.64 -3.11 15.41
C ALA A 235 29.75 -2.49 16.51
N GLN A 236 30.31 -1.60 17.32
CA GLN A 236 29.60 -0.88 18.37
C GLN A 236 28.35 -0.14 17.84
N ALA A 237 27.23 -0.27 18.55
CA ALA A 237 26.07 0.60 18.37
C ALA A 237 26.42 2.06 18.74
N VAL A 238 26.09 2.99 17.85
CA VAL A 238 26.27 4.42 18.03
C VAL A 238 24.92 5.04 18.39
N PRO A 239 24.79 5.63 19.60
CA PRO A 239 23.57 6.31 20.00
C PRO A 239 23.21 7.43 19.03
N ARG A 240 21.92 7.61 18.75
CA ARG A 240 21.43 8.74 17.95
C ARG A 240 21.82 10.07 18.63
N ARG A 241 22.54 10.90 17.90
CA ARG A 241 23.05 12.20 18.38
C ARG A 241 23.39 13.11 17.21
N PHE A 242 23.60 14.39 17.51
CA PHE A 242 24.19 15.31 16.55
C PHE A 242 25.67 14.96 16.30
N LEU A 243 26.31 15.61 15.34
CA LEU A 243 27.74 15.44 15.11
C LEU A 243 28.52 15.71 16.41
N GLU A 244 29.27 14.70 16.87
CA GLU A 244 29.93 14.69 18.18
C GLU A 244 30.88 15.87 18.37
N ALA A 245 31.51 16.33 17.29
CA ALA A 245 32.38 17.51 17.28
C ALA A 245 31.67 18.81 17.71
N PHE A 246 30.35 18.88 17.57
CA PHE A 246 29.55 20.04 17.95
C PHE A 246 28.70 19.79 19.20
N ASN A 247 28.09 18.60 19.32
CA ASN A 247 27.34 18.22 20.50
C ASN A 247 27.28 16.69 20.64
N ALA A 248 28.00 16.16 21.64
CA ALA A 248 28.09 14.73 21.90
C ALA A 248 26.85 14.14 22.60
N LYS A 249 25.93 14.98 23.11
CA LYS A 249 24.78 14.54 23.90
C LYS A 249 23.80 13.76 23.03
N PRO A 250 23.47 12.50 23.38
CA PRO A 250 22.45 11.73 22.69
C PRO A 250 21.08 12.40 22.72
N PHE A 251 20.29 12.15 21.68
CA PHE A 251 18.91 12.59 21.63
C PHE A 251 18.09 11.80 22.66
N GLY A 252 17.53 12.49 23.66
CA GLY A 252 16.65 11.90 24.67
C GLY A 252 15.19 11.76 24.21
N ALA A 253 14.91 12.06 22.94
CA ALA A 253 13.56 12.10 22.39
C ALA A 253 13.18 10.74 21.77
N LYS A 254 11.86 10.48 21.76
CA LYS A 254 11.26 9.28 21.16
C LYS A 254 11.27 9.29 19.63
N ASN A 255 11.50 10.45 19.02
CA ASN A 255 11.61 10.60 17.57
C ASN A 255 13.00 10.20 17.09
N SER A 256 13.19 10.04 15.77
CA SER A 256 14.43 9.62 15.13
C SER A 256 15.57 10.61 15.29
N GLY A 257 15.27 11.89 15.54
CA GLY A 257 16.26 12.97 15.59
C GLY A 257 16.67 13.46 14.20
N ARG A 258 15.85 13.16 13.18
CA ARG A 258 15.94 13.70 11.82
C ARG A 258 15.30 15.08 11.69
#